data_AF-A0A4Q7AHI4-F1
#
_entry.id   AF-A0A4Q7AHI4-F1
#
_cell.length_a   1.000
_cell.length_b   1.000
_cell.length_c   1.000
_cell.angle_alpha   90.00
_cell.angle_beta   90.00
_cell.angle_gamma   90.00
#
_symmetry.space_group_name_H-M   'P 1'
#
loop_
_entity.id
_entity.type
_entity.pdbx_description
1 polymer ?
#
loop_
_entity_poly.entity_id
_entity_poly.type
_entity_poly.pdbx_seq_one_letter_code
_entity_poly.pdbx_strand_id
1 'polypeptide(L)'
;MGAGLINSLRDKVKPKVGSVVYCGLAFNQVEHSGIYVGYNKIIHLDGSGKIEAVTPKQFLNRLDGTNLALHIYVPCKGTTPIGLKRCAERARAKLGEKLKYNLFFNNCHKFSSYCLTGDINSDTTFFKLEETTHSKLGTDNWRIWDLPD
;
A
#
# COMPACT_ATOMS: atom_id res chain seq x y z
N MET A 1 -0.31 23.30 -15.09
CA MET A 1 -1.59 22.54 -15.09
C MET A 1 -1.36 21.28 -15.91
N GLY A 2 -1.31 20.08 -15.32
CA GLY A 2 -0.96 18.91 -16.15
C GLY A 2 -0.78 17.54 -15.49
N ALA A 3 -0.90 17.39 -14.16
CA ALA A 3 -0.93 16.06 -13.53
C ALA A 3 -2.29 15.75 -12.88
N GLY A 4 -3.05 16.78 -12.47
CA GLY A 4 -4.31 16.62 -11.75
C GLY A 4 -5.51 16.19 -12.60
N LEU A 5 -5.59 16.62 -13.87
CA LEU A 5 -6.74 16.32 -14.74
C LEU A 5 -6.71 14.92 -15.38
N ILE A 6 -5.54 14.26 -15.44
CA ILE A 6 -5.40 12.95 -16.09
C ILE A 6 -5.76 11.77 -15.14
N ASN A 7 -5.97 12.05 -13.85
CA ASN A 7 -6.25 11.01 -12.86
C ASN A 7 -7.73 10.57 -12.82
N SER A 8 -8.66 11.32 -13.42
CA SER A 8 -10.11 10.99 -13.38
C SER A 8 -10.53 9.95 -14.43
N LEU A 9 -9.61 9.44 -15.25
CA LEU A 9 -9.87 8.41 -16.27
C LEU A 9 -9.17 7.07 -15.98
N ARG A 10 -8.54 6.90 -14.81
CA ARG A 10 -8.00 5.58 -14.42
C ARG A 10 -9.18 4.66 -14.10
N ASP A 11 -9.46 3.68 -14.97
CA ASP A 11 -10.43 2.62 -14.67
C ASP A 11 -10.13 2.06 -13.27
N LYS A 12 -11.16 2.00 -12.43
CA LYS A 12 -11.04 1.43 -11.10
C LYS A 12 -10.78 -0.08 -11.19
N VAL A 13 -9.97 -0.61 -10.28
CA VAL A 13 -9.61 -2.03 -10.25
C VAL A 13 -9.81 -2.63 -8.86
N LYS A 14 -9.90 -3.95 -8.76
CA LYS A 14 -9.83 -4.66 -7.47
C LYS A 14 -8.45 -5.28 -7.30
N PRO A 15 -7.77 -5.10 -6.15
CA PRO A 15 -6.44 -5.65 -5.92
C PRO A 15 -6.45 -7.18 -5.92
N LYS A 16 -5.33 -7.77 -6.33
CA LYS A 16 -5.09 -9.22 -6.20
C LYS A 16 -4.41 -9.50 -4.87
N VAL A 17 -4.69 -10.66 -4.27
CA VAL A 17 -4.02 -11.05 -3.02
C VAL A 17 -2.50 -10.92 -3.18
N GLY A 18 -1.87 -10.17 -2.28
CA GLY A 18 -0.45 -9.84 -2.30
C GLY A 18 -0.09 -8.61 -3.11
N SER A 19 -1.05 -7.82 -3.60
CA SER A 19 -0.79 -6.48 -4.12
C SER A 19 -0.23 -5.61 -2.99
N VAL A 20 0.91 -4.97 -3.25
CA VAL A 20 1.33 -3.78 -2.50
C VAL A 20 0.31 -2.69 -2.81
N VAL A 21 -0.25 -2.03 -1.82
CA VAL A 21 -1.20 -0.92 -2.00
C VAL A 21 -0.70 0.30 -1.25
N TYR A 22 -1.07 1.49 -1.72
CA TYR A 22 -0.78 2.72 -0.98
C TYR A 22 -1.91 3.73 -1.08
N CYS A 23 -1.98 4.66 -0.14
CA CYS A 23 -2.77 5.88 -0.26
C CYS A 23 -1.85 7.09 -0.05
N GLY A 24 -2.17 8.19 -0.72
CA GLY A 24 -1.52 9.47 -0.47
C GLY A 24 -2.29 10.27 0.58
N LEU A 25 -1.56 10.82 1.54
CA LEU A 25 -2.02 11.72 2.59
C LEU A 25 -1.67 13.16 2.21
N ALA A 26 -2.46 14.12 2.69
CA ALA A 26 -2.20 15.56 2.56
C ALA A 26 -1.82 15.99 1.12
N PHE A 27 -2.65 15.67 0.13
CA PHE A 27 -2.39 15.89 -1.30
C PHE A 27 -1.17 15.14 -1.85
N ASN A 28 -0.99 13.87 -1.45
CA ASN A 28 0.16 13.02 -1.79
C ASN A 28 1.52 13.56 -1.30
N GLN A 29 1.55 14.34 -0.22
CA GLN A 29 2.82 14.76 0.39
C GLN A 29 3.40 13.71 1.35
N VAL A 30 2.57 12.77 1.80
CA VAL A 30 2.99 11.64 2.63
C VAL A 30 2.26 10.39 2.18
N GLU A 31 2.96 9.32 1.87
CA GLU A 31 2.35 8.06 1.47
C GLU A 31 2.24 7.08 2.63
N HIS A 32 1.22 6.24 2.57
CA HIS A 32 1.05 5.12 3.50
C HIS A 32 0.83 3.85 2.71
N SER A 33 1.60 2.81 3.00
CA SER A 33 1.57 1.55 2.25
C SER A 33 1.18 0.36 3.11
N GLY A 34 0.68 -0.69 2.45
CA GLY A 34 0.35 -1.97 3.04
C GLY A 34 0.19 -3.05 1.99
N ILE A 35 -0.19 -4.25 2.43
CA ILE A 35 -0.37 -5.42 1.57
C ILE A 35 -1.83 -5.84 1.59
N TYR A 36 -2.47 -5.91 0.42
CA TYR A 36 -3.79 -6.49 0.30
C TYR A 36 -3.73 -8.01 0.51
N VAL A 37 -4.50 -8.54 1.47
CA VAL A 37 -4.46 -9.96 1.85
C VAL A 37 -5.75 -10.72 1.55
N GLY A 38 -6.64 -10.14 0.72
CA GLY A 38 -7.94 -10.72 0.40
C GLY A 38 -9.05 -10.29 1.36
N TYR A 39 -10.30 -10.63 1.03
CA TYR A 39 -11.49 -10.36 1.86
C TYR A 39 -11.62 -8.90 2.33
N ASN A 40 -11.27 -7.93 1.47
CA ASN A 40 -11.26 -6.51 1.82
C ASN A 40 -10.43 -6.22 3.09
N LYS A 41 -9.27 -6.87 3.22
CA LYS A 41 -8.31 -6.63 4.29
C LYS A 41 -6.95 -6.21 3.74
N ILE A 42 -6.38 -5.21 4.39
CA ILE A 42 -5.03 -4.72 4.15
C ILE A 42 -4.26 -4.93 5.45
N ILE A 43 -3.12 -5.61 5.37
CA ILE A 43 -2.18 -5.64 6.48
C ILE A 43 -1.17 -4.52 6.28
N HIS A 44 -0.98 -3.69 7.30
CA HIS A 44 0.03 -2.64 7.29
C HIS A 44 0.68 -2.51 8.66
N LEU A 45 1.84 -1.86 8.68
CA LEU A 45 2.41 -1.32 9.90
C LEU A 45 1.73 0.01 10.20
N ASP A 46 1.08 0.14 11.35
CA ASP A 46 0.43 1.36 11.77
C ASP A 46 1.45 2.38 12.31
N GLY A 47 0.93 3.52 12.76
CA GLY A 47 1.78 4.54 13.36
C GLY A 47 2.42 4.08 14.67
N SER A 48 1.65 3.40 15.52
CA SER A 48 2.08 2.92 16.83
C SER A 48 3.16 1.83 16.78
N GLY A 49 3.52 1.37 15.58
CA GLY A 49 4.47 0.28 15.35
C GLY A 49 3.82 -1.10 15.38
N LYS A 50 2.49 -1.19 15.41
CA LYS A 50 1.75 -2.45 15.39
C LYS A 50 1.44 -2.85 13.94
N ILE A 51 1.67 -4.12 13.62
CA ILE A 51 1.24 -4.69 12.34
C ILE A 51 -0.19 -5.22 12.51
N GLU A 52 -1.13 -4.66 11.76
CA GLU A 52 -2.55 -4.98 11.92
C GLU A 52 -3.27 -5.13 10.58
N ALA A 53 -4.42 -5.82 10.63
CA ALA A 53 -5.30 -6.04 9.48
C ALA A 53 -6.51 -5.11 9.58
N VAL A 54 -6.68 -4.24 8.59
CA VAL A 54 -7.75 -3.23 8.56
C VAL A 54 -8.58 -3.34 7.28
N THR A 55 -9.78 -2.78 7.33
CA THR A 55 -10.59 -2.55 6.13
C THR A 55 -10.00 -1.42 5.28
N PRO A 56 -10.35 -1.31 3.99
CA PRO A 56 -9.89 -0.19 3.15
C PRO A 56 -10.32 1.18 3.72
N LYS A 57 -11.53 1.25 4.28
CA LYS A 57 -12.04 2.45 4.94
C LYS A 57 -11.16 2.87 6.14
N GLN A 58 -10.78 1.91 6.98
CA GLN A 58 -9.85 2.16 8.09
C GLN A 58 -8.43 2.50 7.61
N PHE A 59 -7.97 1.91 6.50
CA PHE A 59 -6.67 2.23 5.90
C PHE A 59 -6.60 3.67 5.38
N LEU A 60 -7.71 4.19 4.85
CA LEU A 60 -7.85 5.59 4.44
C LEU A 60 -8.04 6.53 5.63
N ASN A 61 -8.82 6.13 6.64
CA ASN A 61 -9.12 6.91 7.83
C ASN A 61 -7.94 6.94 8.82
N ARG A 62 -6.90 7.74 8.53
CA ARG A 62 -5.70 7.89 9.37
C ARG A 62 -5.73 9.25 10.06
N LEU A 63 -4.91 9.42 11.10
CA LEU A 63 -4.84 10.67 11.88
C LEU A 63 -6.24 11.11 12.36
N ASP A 64 -7.04 10.17 12.86
CA ASP A 64 -8.41 10.42 13.32
C ASP A 64 -9.34 11.06 12.26
N GLY A 65 -9.09 10.78 10.98
CA GLY A 65 -9.89 11.30 9.86
C GLY A 65 -9.54 12.72 9.44
N THR A 66 -8.49 13.30 10.02
CA THR A 66 -7.96 14.60 9.63
C THR A 66 -7.10 14.54 8.36
N ASN A 67 -6.76 13.33 7.88
CA ASN A 67 -6.06 13.14 6.62
C ASN A 67 -7.01 13.16 5.41
N LEU A 68 -6.63 13.85 4.33
CA LEU A 68 -7.41 13.88 3.08
C LEU A 68 -7.08 12.71 2.13
N ALA A 69 -6.97 11.48 2.65
CA ALA A 69 -6.72 10.32 1.80
C ALA A 69 -8.02 9.85 1.13
N LEU A 70 -8.16 10.11 -0.18
CA LEU A 70 -9.39 9.82 -0.92
C LEU A 70 -9.38 8.45 -1.61
N HIS A 71 -8.20 7.96 -2.00
CA HIS A 71 -8.06 6.79 -2.85
C HIS A 71 -6.94 5.86 -2.37
N ILE A 72 -7.16 4.56 -2.55
CA ILE A 72 -6.13 3.54 -2.46
C ILE A 72 -5.70 3.18 -3.88
N TYR A 73 -4.41 3.09 -4.10
CA TYR A 73 -3.80 2.79 -5.40
C TYR A 73 -3.27 1.35 -5.42
N VAL A 74 -3.48 0.70 -6.56
CA VAL A 74 -3.18 -0.72 -6.81
C VAL A 74 -2.23 -0.83 -8.00
N PRO A 75 -1.14 -1.60 -7.91
CA PRO A 75 -0.14 -1.71 -8.94
C PRO A 75 -0.68 -2.61 -10.07
N CYS A 76 -0.52 -2.15 -11.30
CA CYS A 76 -1.08 -2.79 -12.47
C CYS A 76 -0.05 -2.90 -13.60
N LYS A 77 -0.30 -3.84 -14.51
CA LYS A 77 0.28 -3.87 -15.85
C LYS A 77 -0.84 -3.55 -16.83
N GLY A 78 -0.80 -2.38 -17.46
CA GLY A 78 -1.92 -1.86 -18.23
C GLY A 78 -3.16 -1.68 -17.34
N THR A 79 -4.22 -2.45 -17.61
CA THR A 79 -5.48 -2.49 -16.82
C THR A 79 -5.54 -3.64 -15.82
N THR A 80 -4.53 -4.52 -15.81
CA THR A 80 -4.55 -5.74 -15.00
C THR A 80 -3.88 -5.51 -13.64
N PRO A 81 -4.60 -5.66 -12.51
CA PRO A 81 -4.00 -5.58 -11.18
C PRO A 81 -3.05 -6.75 -10.95
N ILE A 82 -1.91 -6.47 -10.32
CA ILE A 82 -0.84 -7.43 -10.04
C ILE A 82 -0.67 -7.58 -8.53
N GLY A 83 -0.44 -8.82 -8.09
CA GLY A 83 -0.16 -9.16 -6.70
C GLY A 83 0.63 -10.45 -6.64
N LEU A 84 1.41 -10.63 -5.58
CA LEU A 84 2.23 -11.81 -5.36
C LEU A 84 1.80 -12.52 -4.07
N LYS A 85 1.24 -13.73 -4.16
CA LYS A 85 0.71 -14.45 -2.98
C LYS A 85 1.69 -14.55 -1.80
N ARG A 86 2.99 -14.76 -2.09
CA ARG A 86 4.06 -14.75 -1.07
C ARG A 86 4.14 -13.45 -0.28
N CYS A 87 3.80 -12.32 -0.90
CA CYS A 87 3.72 -11.03 -0.22
C CYS A 87 2.63 -11.03 0.86
N ALA A 88 1.45 -11.55 0.55
CA ALA A 88 0.37 -11.71 1.53
C ALA A 88 0.72 -12.73 2.63
N GLU A 89 1.42 -13.82 2.28
CA GLU A 89 1.90 -14.80 3.26
C GLU A 89 2.86 -14.18 4.27
N ARG A 90 3.87 -13.43 3.80
CA ARG A 90 4.80 -12.71 4.68
C ARG A 90 4.10 -11.66 5.53
N ALA A 91 3.14 -10.92 4.97
CA ALA A 91 2.35 -9.95 5.72
C ALA A 91 1.54 -10.61 6.84
N ARG A 92 0.87 -11.73 6.56
CA ARG A 92 0.10 -12.50 7.55
C ARG A 92 0.99 -13.08 8.64
N ALA A 93 2.19 -13.56 8.30
CA ALA A 93 3.14 -14.09 9.27
C ALA A 93 3.62 -13.04 10.30
N LYS A 94 3.51 -11.76 9.96
CA LYS A 94 3.88 -10.63 10.80
C LYS A 94 2.71 -9.99 11.56
N LEU A 95 1.49 -10.46 11.34
CA LEU A 95 0.29 -9.89 11.92
C LEU A 95 0.33 -9.95 13.45
N GLY A 96 0.10 -8.80 14.11
CA GLY A 96 0.10 -8.67 15.56
C GLY A 96 1.47 -8.34 16.17
N GLU A 97 2.57 -8.39 15.40
CA GLU A 97 3.88 -7.96 15.89
C GLU A 97 3.87 -6.45 16.20
N LYS A 98 4.66 -6.06 17.22
CA LYS A 98 4.92 -4.67 17.57
C LYS A 98 6.40 -4.36 17.43
N LEU A 99 6.74 -3.37 16.62
CA LEU A 99 8.11 -2.91 16.40
C LEU A 99 8.45 -1.77 17.36
N LYS A 100 9.59 -1.88 18.05
CA LYS A 100 10.02 -0.96 19.12
C LYS A 100 10.62 0.38 18.62
N TYR A 101 10.24 0.92 17.46
CA TYR A 101 10.91 2.11 16.91
C TYR A 101 9.99 3.20 16.32
N ASN A 102 10.30 4.46 16.66
CA ASN A 102 9.64 5.69 16.24
C ASN A 102 10.11 6.13 14.84
N LEU A 103 9.20 6.16 13.86
CA LEU A 103 9.14 7.08 12.69
C LEU A 103 8.05 6.54 11.73
N PHE A 104 6.86 7.10 11.87
CA PHE A 104 5.56 6.52 11.54
C PHE A 104 5.27 6.32 10.03
N PHE A 105 6.16 6.77 9.13
CA PHE A 105 5.96 6.70 7.67
C PHE A 105 7.00 5.82 6.97
N ASN A 106 8.30 6.00 7.27
CA ASN A 106 9.37 5.24 6.62
C ASN A 106 9.29 3.72 6.87
N ASN A 107 8.70 3.32 8.01
CA ASN A 107 8.60 1.92 8.38
C ASN A 107 7.48 1.17 7.65
N CYS A 108 6.42 1.85 7.19
CA CYS A 108 5.35 1.18 6.46
C CYS A 108 5.82 0.70 5.07
N HIS A 109 6.64 1.51 4.40
CA HIS A 109 7.26 1.15 3.12
C HIS A 109 8.27 0.03 3.30
N LYS A 110 9.06 0.08 4.38
CA LYS A 110 9.99 -0.99 4.74
C LYS A 110 9.27 -2.31 4.99
N PHE A 111 8.15 -2.27 5.71
CA PHE A 111 7.30 -3.44 5.93
C PHE A 111 6.74 -4.00 4.61
N SER A 112 6.17 -3.14 3.76
CA SER A 112 5.61 -3.53 2.47
C SER A 112 6.68 -4.09 1.53
N SER A 113 7.87 -3.48 1.54
CA SER A 113 9.03 -3.94 0.76
C SER A 113 9.52 -5.29 1.26
N TYR A 114 9.68 -5.48 2.58
CA TYR A 114 9.98 -6.80 3.15
C TYR A 114 8.96 -7.86 2.72
N CYS A 115 7.66 -7.54 2.71
CA CYS A 115 6.66 -8.47 2.24
C CYS A 115 6.86 -8.83 0.76
N LEU A 116 7.20 -7.86 -0.09
CA LEU A 116 7.45 -8.07 -1.51
C LEU A 116 8.75 -8.85 -1.76
N THR A 117 9.86 -8.46 -1.15
CA THR A 117 11.21 -8.95 -1.45
C THR A 117 11.60 -10.15 -0.58
N GLY A 118 11.19 -10.15 0.69
CA GLY A 118 11.70 -11.04 1.74
C GLY A 118 12.95 -10.52 2.43
N ASP A 119 13.43 -9.33 2.07
CA ASP A 119 14.60 -8.68 2.64
C ASP A 119 14.17 -7.69 3.73
N ILE A 120 14.73 -7.82 4.93
CA ILE A 120 14.39 -6.99 6.09
C ILE A 120 15.05 -5.60 6.03
N ASN A 121 16.00 -5.39 5.13
CA ASN A 121 16.75 -4.13 5.01
C ASN A 121 16.26 -3.20 3.89
N SER A 122 15.16 -3.54 3.20
CA SER A 122 14.76 -2.84 1.98
C SER A 122 13.80 -1.65 2.20
N ASP A 123 13.89 -0.70 1.26
CA ASP A 123 13.06 0.50 0.97
C ASP A 123 12.42 1.24 2.15
N THR A 124 13.07 2.33 2.55
CA THR A 124 12.56 3.24 3.59
C THR A 124 11.67 4.37 3.07
N THR A 125 11.53 4.53 1.76
CA THR A 125 10.74 5.59 1.12
C THR A 125 9.75 4.99 0.13
N PHE A 126 8.65 5.71 -0.14
CA PHE A 126 7.66 5.27 -1.12
C PHE A 126 8.26 5.12 -2.52
N PHE A 127 9.07 6.08 -2.96
CA PHE A 127 9.74 6.05 -4.26
C PHE A 127 10.50 4.73 -4.50
N LYS A 128 11.28 4.27 -3.51
CA LYS A 128 12.00 3.00 -3.61
C LYS A 128 11.05 1.80 -3.63
N LEU A 129 9.99 1.83 -2.82
CA LEU A 129 8.97 0.78 -2.84
C LEU A 129 8.27 0.69 -4.21
N GLU A 130 8.00 1.83 -4.84
CA GLU A 130 7.42 1.91 -6.19
C GLU A 130 8.36 1.29 -7.23
N GLU A 131 9.64 1.69 -7.25
CA GLU A 131 10.65 1.09 -8.13
C GLU A 131 10.78 -0.43 -7.92
N THR A 132 10.86 -0.88 -6.66
CA THR A 132 10.92 -2.30 -6.32
C THR A 132 9.66 -3.04 -6.79
N THR A 133 8.48 -2.43 -6.63
CA THR A 133 7.21 -2.99 -7.10
C THR A 133 7.22 -3.16 -8.62
N HIS A 134 7.63 -2.14 -9.36
CA HIS A 134 7.77 -2.18 -10.82
C HIS A 134 8.75 -3.26 -11.26
N SER A 135 9.94 -3.31 -10.65
CA SER A 135 10.98 -4.28 -10.98
C SER A 135 10.57 -5.73 -10.68
N LYS A 136 10.00 -5.99 -9.50
CA LYS A 136 9.65 -7.36 -9.05
C LYS A 136 8.38 -7.91 -9.67
N LEU A 137 7.39 -7.06 -9.93
CA LEU A 137 6.08 -7.47 -10.41
C LEU A 137 5.83 -7.17 -11.89
N GLY A 138 6.71 -6.43 -12.55
CA GLY A 138 6.56 -6.05 -13.96
C GLY A 138 5.37 -5.11 -14.21
N THR A 139 5.05 -4.27 -13.22
CA THR A 139 3.95 -3.30 -13.27
C THR A 139 4.43 -2.00 -13.91
N ASP A 140 3.53 -1.29 -14.58
CA ASP A 140 3.83 -0.06 -15.32
C ASP A 140 3.04 1.17 -14.84
N ASN A 141 2.02 0.96 -13.99
CA ASN A 141 1.21 2.04 -13.46
C ASN A 141 0.49 1.64 -12.16
N TRP A 142 -0.16 2.62 -11.55
CA TRP A 142 -1.05 2.44 -10.39
C TRP A 142 -2.46 2.90 -10.73
N ARG A 143 -3.48 2.12 -10.34
CA ARG A 143 -4.90 2.44 -10.58
C ARG A 143 -5.67 2.54 -9.26
N ILE A 144 -6.77 3.28 -9.27
CA ILE A 144 -7.60 3.47 -8.08
C ILE A 144 -8.33 2.16 -7.76
N TRP A 145 -8.35 1.79 -6.47
CA TRP A 145 -9.16 0.66 -6.01
C TRP A 145 -10.65 1.02 -6.12
N ASP A 146 -11.40 0.20 -6.86
CA ASP A 146 -12.85 0.09 -6.81
C ASP A 146 -13.33 -0.40 -5.44
N LEU A 147 -13.42 0.52 -4.48
CA LEU A 147 -13.98 0.24 -3.17
C LEU A 147 -15.47 -0.05 -3.30
N PRO A 148 -16.00 -1.12 -2.67
CA PRO A 148 -17.43 -1.30 -2.56
C PRO A 148 -18.01 -0.16 -1.72
N ASP A 149 -19.17 0.35 -2.16
CA ASP A 149 -19.97 1.36 -1.42
C ASP A 149 -20.33 0.88 -0.01
#